data_AF-A0A9N9L0L9-F1
#
_entry.id   AF-A0A9N9L0L9-F1
#
_cell.length_a   1.000
_cell.length_b   1.000
_cell.length_c   1.000
_cell.angle_alpha   90.00
_cell.angle_beta   90.00
_cell.angle_gamma   90.00
#
_symmetry.space_group_name_H-M   'P 1'
#
loop_
_entity.id
_entity.type
_entity.pdbx_description
1 polymer ?
#
loop_
_entity_poly.entity_id
_entity_poly.type
_entity_poly.pdbx_seq_one_letter_code
_entity_poly.pdbx_strand_id
1 'polypeptide(L)'
;MKTFSKLAALAALAASIAYATPHLRDLPIVESSQLRSALTRSELLAKAQILEDFAYNTTERNRAIFSPGHKATYEYIYKFIQDLGDYYDVEYNEFTAESSSGKASVDGVPIASASPMTYTASGVVTGKVVQVANLGCDAADYPAEVSGSVALIIRGTCTFGAKAKLAGQAGAIGTIIYNNVPGAFGGTLGGDDPDFVPTVGITDVDGLALVAAIGNGTKTATLDVLVTQLPTYNVIAQTKGGDQENVLTIGAHSDSVPAGPGINDNGSGSVTLLEIAKQLTAFKTNNAVRFGWWSAEEVGLVGSTRYVEGLSPEELAKIKLYLNFDMLASPNYVYAIYDGDGSAFNTSGPPGSDAAEHLFEEYFKNEANLPFVPTEFDSRSDYAAFAAAGIPVGGLFTGAEVQKTEEEAALFGGQAGVSYDANYHLAGDNVANLDMDAWIENSKAVAHAVATYATSFESLGNENSIVGPERAQWRQKLPAGEPVAAHRIGGCSHSHDNDVEI
;
A
#
# COMPACT_ATOMS: atom_id res chain seq x y z
N MET A 1 11.99 62.23 -10.92
CA MET A 1 12.89 61.94 -9.78
C MET A 1 12.06 61.58 -8.56
N LYS A 2 12.02 60.30 -8.18
CA LYS A 2 11.91 59.85 -6.78
C LYS A 2 12.36 58.39 -6.75
N THR A 3 13.34 58.18 -5.89
CA THR A 3 14.21 57.03 -5.67
C THR A 3 13.47 55.87 -5.01
N PHE A 4 13.55 54.66 -5.59
CA PHE A 4 13.24 53.41 -4.88
C PHE A 4 14.49 52.95 -4.13
N SER A 5 14.39 52.97 -2.80
CA SER A 5 15.39 52.43 -1.89
C SER A 5 15.33 50.90 -1.91
N LYS A 6 16.47 50.27 -2.18
CA LYS A 6 16.69 48.84 -1.97
C LYS A 6 16.89 48.59 -0.47
N LEU A 7 16.03 47.80 0.15
CA LEU A 7 16.37 47.09 1.39
C LEU A 7 16.56 45.62 1.06
N ALA A 8 17.82 45.20 1.09
CA ALA A 8 18.20 43.80 1.16
C ALA A 8 17.91 43.31 2.58
N ALA A 9 17.03 42.32 2.71
CA ALA A 9 16.89 41.55 3.94
C ALA A 9 17.99 40.48 3.92
N LEU A 10 19.00 40.63 4.77
CA LEU A 10 19.86 39.52 5.19
C LEU A 10 18.98 38.56 6.00
N ALA A 11 18.62 37.42 5.41
CA ALA A 11 18.19 36.27 6.20
C ALA A 11 19.45 35.60 6.77
N ALA A 12 19.64 35.71 8.08
CA ALA A 12 20.65 34.95 8.79
C ALA A 12 20.24 33.48 8.78
N LEU A 13 21.05 32.61 8.17
CA LEU A 13 21.02 31.17 8.44
C LEU A 13 21.45 30.96 9.90
N ALA A 14 20.49 30.85 10.80
CA ALA A 14 20.72 30.15 12.05
C ALA A 14 20.49 28.67 11.75
N ALA A 15 21.56 27.89 11.65
CA ALA A 15 21.48 26.44 11.74
C ALA A 15 20.95 26.10 13.13
N SER A 16 19.65 25.79 13.23
CA SER A 16 19.06 25.24 14.44
C SER A 16 19.58 23.83 14.60
N ILE A 17 20.61 23.66 15.44
CA ILE A 17 20.82 22.38 16.10
C ILE A 17 19.56 22.17 16.93
N ALA A 18 18.66 21.29 16.49
CA ALA A 18 17.49 20.90 17.26
C ALA A 18 18.01 20.20 18.52
N TYR A 19 18.12 20.96 19.62
CA TYR A 19 18.44 20.39 20.91
C TYR A 19 17.22 19.58 21.33
N ALA A 20 17.29 18.25 21.21
CA ALA A 20 16.35 17.35 21.85
C ALA A 20 16.13 17.81 23.29
N THR A 21 14.87 17.83 23.73
CA THR A 21 14.46 18.28 25.06
C THR A 21 15.30 17.59 26.13
N PRO A 22 15.79 18.31 27.18
CA PRO A 22 16.81 17.79 28.09
C PRO A 22 16.52 16.41 28.69
N HIS A 23 15.25 16.08 28.97
CA HIS A 23 14.87 14.79 29.54
C HIS A 23 15.01 13.61 28.58
N LEU A 24 14.91 13.81 27.26
CA LEU A 24 15.10 12.74 26.28
C LEU A 24 16.54 12.21 26.29
N ARG A 25 17.51 13.04 26.69
CA ARG A 25 18.93 12.64 26.78
C ARG A 25 19.22 11.71 27.96
N ASP A 26 18.38 11.78 28.99
CA ASP A 26 18.55 11.07 30.24
C ASP A 26 17.94 9.66 30.21
N LEU A 27 17.16 9.33 29.17
CA LEU A 27 16.63 7.97 28.96
C LEU A 27 17.76 6.97 28.65
N PRO A 28 17.61 5.69 29.01
CA PRO A 28 18.52 4.63 28.58
C PRO A 28 18.48 4.48 27.05
N ILE A 29 19.61 4.09 26.44
CA ILE A 29 19.63 3.75 25.02
C ILE A 29 18.68 2.57 24.76
N VAL A 30 17.99 2.58 23.62
CA VAL A 30 17.08 1.50 23.25
C VAL A 30 17.85 0.19 23.06
N GLU A 31 17.37 -0.87 23.70
CA GLU A 31 17.93 -2.22 23.60
C GLU A 31 16.90 -3.17 23.01
N SER A 32 17.30 -3.99 22.04
CA SER A 32 16.38 -4.89 21.31
C SER A 32 15.60 -5.80 22.26
N SER A 33 16.28 -6.43 23.23
CA SER A 33 15.66 -7.37 24.16
C SER A 33 14.57 -6.70 25.00
N GLN A 34 14.81 -5.46 25.45
CA GLN A 34 13.86 -4.70 26.26
C GLN A 34 12.66 -4.26 25.43
N LEU A 35 12.88 -3.68 24.24
CA LEU A 35 11.81 -3.23 23.38
C LEU A 35 10.90 -4.39 22.94
N ARG A 36 11.49 -5.54 22.58
CA ARG A 36 10.73 -6.76 22.25
C ARG A 36 9.92 -7.29 23.42
N SER A 37 10.50 -7.33 24.62
CA SER A 37 9.84 -7.87 25.81
C SER A 37 8.62 -7.07 26.25
N ALA A 38 8.54 -5.80 25.83
CA ALA A 38 7.41 -4.93 26.14
C ALA A 38 6.18 -5.17 25.25
N LEU A 39 6.35 -5.85 24.11
CA LEU A 39 5.25 -6.15 23.18
C LEU A 39 4.43 -7.32 23.70
N THR A 40 3.10 -7.15 23.73
CA THR A 40 2.17 -8.19 24.19
C THR A 40 1.04 -8.40 23.20
N ARG A 41 0.57 -9.65 23.09
CA ARG A 41 -0.58 -10.02 22.26
C ARG A 41 -1.85 -9.24 22.63
N SER A 42 -2.06 -9.01 23.92
CA SER A 42 -3.23 -8.28 24.42
C SER A 42 -3.23 -6.83 23.96
N GLU A 43 -2.07 -6.16 23.94
CA GLU A 43 -1.98 -4.77 23.49
C GLU A 43 -2.14 -4.64 21.97
N LEU A 44 -1.63 -5.62 21.20
CA LEU A 44 -1.85 -5.70 19.75
C LEU A 44 -3.35 -5.92 19.46
N LEU A 45 -3.95 -6.95 20.04
CA LEU A 45 -5.36 -7.28 19.81
C LEU A 45 -6.31 -6.16 20.25
N ALA A 46 -6.03 -5.49 21.38
CA ALA A 46 -6.86 -4.37 21.84
C ALA A 46 -6.86 -3.20 20.85
N LYS A 47 -5.74 -2.90 20.19
CA LYS A 47 -5.65 -1.84 19.18
C LYS A 47 -6.23 -2.27 17.84
N ALA A 48 -6.05 -3.53 17.44
CA ALA A 48 -6.76 -4.07 16.28
C ALA A 48 -8.28 -3.99 16.45
N GLN A 49 -8.81 -4.28 17.65
CA GLN A 49 -10.24 -4.12 17.93
C GLN A 49 -10.70 -2.66 17.75
N ILE A 50 -9.90 -1.68 18.13
CA ILE A 50 -10.22 -0.26 17.89
C ILE A 50 -10.35 0.03 16.39
N LEU A 51 -9.43 -0.48 15.56
CA LEU A 51 -9.49 -0.30 14.11
C LEU A 51 -10.67 -1.04 13.48
N GLU A 52 -11.04 -2.21 14.00
CA GLU A 52 -12.25 -2.93 13.59
C GLU A 52 -13.52 -2.18 13.98
N ASP A 53 -13.56 -1.63 15.19
CA ASP A 53 -14.70 -0.85 15.67
C ASP A 53 -14.91 0.41 14.80
N PHE A 54 -13.83 1.05 14.33
CA PHE A 54 -13.94 2.16 13.36
C PHE A 54 -14.61 1.74 12.07
N ALA A 55 -14.29 0.55 11.56
CA ALA A 55 -14.96 0.00 10.39
C ALA A 55 -16.43 -0.31 10.72
N TYR A 56 -16.71 -1.11 11.76
CA TYR A 56 -18.04 -1.62 12.08
C TYR A 56 -19.03 -0.59 12.63
N ASN A 57 -18.55 0.56 13.09
CA ASN A 57 -19.40 1.70 13.44
C ASN A 57 -19.92 2.48 12.20
N THR A 58 -19.56 2.05 10.99
CA THR A 58 -20.05 2.60 9.71
C THR A 58 -20.97 1.62 9.00
N THR A 59 -21.71 2.09 7.99
CA THR A 59 -22.59 1.21 7.20
C THR A 59 -21.76 0.35 6.24
N GLU A 60 -20.65 0.91 5.77
CA GLU A 60 -19.72 0.36 4.80
C GLU A 60 -18.83 -0.73 5.40
N ARG A 61 -18.65 -0.73 6.74
CA ARG A 61 -17.90 -1.76 7.49
C ARG A 61 -16.45 -1.93 7.04
N ASN A 62 -15.83 -0.85 6.57
CA ASN A 62 -14.44 -0.84 6.09
C ASN A 62 -13.70 0.42 6.56
N ARG A 63 -12.39 0.46 6.25
CA ARG A 63 -11.55 1.65 6.38
C ARG A 63 -10.98 2.08 5.03
N ALA A 64 -11.77 1.95 3.98
CA ALA A 64 -11.38 2.44 2.67
C ALA A 64 -11.14 3.95 2.67
N ILE A 65 -10.18 4.40 1.86
CA ILE A 65 -9.88 5.81 1.69
C ILE A 65 -11.18 6.64 1.50
N PHE A 66 -11.24 7.79 2.17
CA PHE A 66 -12.41 8.69 2.24
C PHE A 66 -13.63 8.15 3.00
N SER A 67 -13.60 6.91 3.50
CA SER A 67 -14.64 6.41 4.38
C SER A 67 -14.54 7.05 5.77
N PRO A 68 -15.65 7.12 6.52
CA PRO A 68 -15.60 7.54 7.92
C PRO A 68 -14.69 6.65 8.78
N GLY A 69 -14.53 5.37 8.44
CA GLY A 69 -13.66 4.42 9.14
C GLY A 69 -12.18 4.72 8.93
N HIS A 70 -11.77 5.07 7.71
CA HIS A 70 -10.40 5.54 7.43
C HIS A 70 -10.11 6.84 8.17
N LYS A 71 -11.04 7.78 8.13
CA LYS A 71 -10.93 9.04 8.87
C LYS A 71 -10.71 8.83 10.37
N ALA A 72 -11.54 8.01 10.99
CA ALA A 72 -11.38 7.68 12.41
C ALA A 72 -10.02 7.04 12.71
N THR A 73 -9.46 6.31 11.75
CA THR A 73 -8.18 5.61 11.88
C THR A 73 -7.00 6.55 11.86
N TYR A 74 -6.86 7.41 10.86
CA TYR A 74 -5.75 8.37 10.86
C TYR A 74 -5.89 9.40 12.01
N GLU A 75 -7.11 9.75 12.42
CA GLU A 75 -7.33 10.62 13.59
C GLU A 75 -6.92 9.94 14.90
N TYR A 76 -7.22 8.64 15.04
CA TYR A 76 -6.76 7.83 16.16
C TYR A 76 -5.25 7.71 16.21
N ILE A 77 -4.59 7.40 15.09
CA ILE A 77 -3.13 7.27 15.01
C ILE A 77 -2.47 8.60 15.42
N TYR A 78 -2.88 9.72 14.80
CA TYR A 78 -2.35 11.04 15.13
C TYR A 78 -2.53 11.36 16.62
N LYS A 79 -3.74 11.15 17.15
CA LYS A 79 -4.03 11.41 18.56
C LYS A 79 -3.24 10.50 19.50
N PHE A 80 -3.12 9.21 19.16
CA PHE A 80 -2.38 8.24 19.95
C PHE A 80 -0.93 8.68 20.12
N ILE A 81 -0.27 9.06 19.02
CA ILE A 81 1.11 9.56 19.05
C ILE A 81 1.21 10.90 19.79
N GLN A 82 0.28 11.83 19.56
CA GLN A 82 0.24 13.10 20.28
C GLN A 82 0.12 12.90 21.80
N ASP A 83 -0.67 11.92 22.24
CA ASP A 83 -0.88 11.59 23.66
C ASP A 83 0.36 10.92 24.30
N LEU A 84 1.36 10.51 23.51
CA LEU A 84 2.67 10.05 24.01
C LEU A 84 3.57 11.21 24.50
N GLY A 85 3.07 12.44 24.47
CA GLY A 85 3.73 13.61 25.04
C GLY A 85 4.75 14.22 24.09
N ASP A 86 5.92 14.58 24.61
CA ASP A 86 6.89 15.38 23.87
C ASP A 86 7.98 14.57 23.16
N TYR A 87 7.83 13.25 23.05
CA TYR A 87 8.79 12.35 22.43
C TYR A 87 8.82 12.46 20.89
N TYR A 88 7.68 12.72 20.26
CA TYR A 88 7.53 12.80 18.80
C TYR A 88 7.18 14.22 18.34
N ASP A 89 7.66 14.59 17.15
CA ASP A 89 7.01 15.55 16.26
C ASP A 89 6.04 14.76 15.37
N VAL A 90 4.74 15.03 15.51
CA VAL A 90 3.67 14.35 14.74
C VAL A 90 2.93 15.36 13.87
N GLU A 91 2.70 15.01 12.62
CA GLU A 91 1.99 15.85 11.66
C GLU A 91 1.02 15.05 10.79
N TYR A 92 0.02 15.76 10.28
CA TYR A 92 -0.71 15.34 9.10
C TYR A 92 0.04 15.82 7.86
N ASN A 93 0.52 14.89 7.05
CA ASN A 93 1.07 15.19 5.75
C ASN A 93 -0.07 15.13 4.72
N GLU A 94 -0.64 16.30 4.40
CA GLU A 94 -1.78 16.45 3.50
C GLU A 94 -1.39 16.25 2.03
N PHE A 95 -2.21 15.49 1.30
CA PHE A 95 -2.15 15.37 -0.15
C PHE A 95 -3.55 15.16 -0.73
N THR A 96 -3.68 15.27 -2.05
CA THR A 96 -4.92 14.94 -2.75
C THR A 96 -4.83 13.56 -3.38
N ALA A 97 -5.90 12.77 -3.20
CA ALA A 97 -6.09 11.52 -3.90
C ALA A 97 -7.39 11.54 -4.70
N GLU A 98 -7.44 10.69 -5.72
CA GLU A 98 -8.62 10.54 -6.56
C GLU A 98 -9.69 9.72 -5.85
N SER A 99 -10.93 10.21 -5.89
CA SER A 99 -12.13 9.48 -5.50
C SER A 99 -13.02 9.29 -6.72
N SER A 100 -13.35 8.04 -7.04
CA SER A 100 -14.32 7.72 -8.08
C SER A 100 -15.63 7.22 -7.46
N SER A 101 -16.75 7.77 -7.92
CA SER A 101 -18.10 7.28 -7.59
C SER A 101 -18.91 7.16 -8.87
N GLY A 102 -19.86 6.24 -8.94
CA GLY A 102 -20.65 6.11 -10.15
C GLY A 102 -21.67 5.00 -10.12
N LYS A 103 -22.54 5.03 -11.11
CA LYS A 103 -23.65 4.08 -11.29
C LYS A 103 -23.72 3.65 -12.75
N ALA A 104 -24.18 2.43 -12.95
CA ALA A 104 -24.56 1.94 -14.26
C ALA A 104 -26.03 1.52 -14.30
N SER A 105 -26.65 1.63 -15.46
CA SER A 105 -27.97 1.07 -15.73
C SER A 105 -28.08 0.58 -17.16
N VAL A 106 -28.96 -0.40 -17.40
CA VAL A 106 -29.29 -0.90 -18.75
C VAL A 106 -30.79 -0.75 -18.96
N ASP A 107 -31.17 -0.09 -20.05
CA ASP A 107 -32.56 0.29 -20.37
C ASP A 107 -33.27 0.99 -19.20
N GLY A 108 -32.52 1.77 -18.40
CA GLY A 108 -33.01 2.47 -17.21
C GLY A 108 -33.09 1.62 -15.93
N VAL A 109 -32.75 0.33 -15.98
CA VAL A 109 -32.69 -0.56 -14.81
C VAL A 109 -31.28 -0.50 -14.20
N PRO A 110 -31.11 -0.08 -12.93
CA PRO A 110 -29.80 0.00 -12.28
C PRO A 110 -29.09 -1.36 -12.18
N ILE A 111 -27.78 -1.37 -12.39
CA ILE A 111 -26.91 -2.50 -12.08
C ILE A 111 -26.32 -2.25 -10.69
N ALA A 112 -26.82 -2.94 -9.68
CA ALA A 112 -26.44 -2.71 -8.28
C ALA A 112 -24.96 -3.03 -7.99
N SER A 113 -24.37 -3.94 -8.76
CA SER A 113 -22.96 -4.31 -8.61
C SER A 113 -21.98 -3.37 -9.31
N ALA A 114 -22.47 -2.35 -10.03
CA ALA A 114 -21.61 -1.46 -10.78
C ALA A 114 -20.75 -0.60 -9.86
N SER A 115 -19.44 -0.75 -9.98
CA SER A 115 -18.45 0.07 -9.29
C SER A 115 -17.51 0.71 -10.31
N PRO A 116 -17.25 2.02 -10.25
CA PRO A 116 -16.19 2.63 -11.03
C PRO A 116 -14.83 2.00 -10.72
N MET A 117 -13.96 1.99 -11.73
CA MET A 117 -12.55 1.62 -11.55
C MET A 117 -11.71 2.87 -11.23
N THR A 118 -10.70 2.75 -10.37
CA THR A 118 -9.77 3.85 -10.08
C THR A 118 -9.09 4.33 -11.36
N TYR A 119 -8.88 5.66 -11.52
CA TYR A 119 -8.38 6.32 -12.74
C TYR A 119 -9.34 6.32 -13.94
N THR A 120 -10.60 5.90 -13.77
CA THR A 120 -11.61 6.04 -14.82
C THR A 120 -11.82 7.50 -15.21
N ALA A 121 -12.17 7.77 -16.48
CA ALA A 121 -12.63 9.11 -16.84
C ALA A 121 -14.00 9.41 -16.20
N SER A 122 -14.21 10.68 -15.84
CA SER A 122 -15.52 11.17 -15.40
C SER A 122 -16.42 11.52 -16.60
N GLY A 123 -17.72 11.24 -16.48
CA GLY A 123 -18.70 11.62 -17.47
C GLY A 123 -20.03 10.91 -17.30
N VAL A 124 -21.06 11.46 -17.96
CA VAL A 124 -22.37 10.81 -18.12
C VAL A 124 -22.54 10.44 -19.59
N VAL A 125 -22.59 9.15 -19.86
CA VAL A 125 -22.63 8.61 -21.22
C VAL A 125 -23.78 7.63 -21.35
N THR A 126 -24.49 7.70 -22.48
CA THR A 126 -25.58 6.78 -22.80
C THR A 126 -25.38 6.29 -24.22
N GLY A 127 -25.29 4.97 -24.39
CA GLY A 127 -25.01 4.36 -25.67
C GLY A 127 -25.50 2.92 -25.78
N LYS A 128 -25.54 2.42 -27.01
CA LYS A 128 -25.81 1.00 -27.28
C LYS A 128 -24.73 0.15 -26.60
N VAL A 129 -25.11 -0.98 -26.01
CA VAL A 129 -24.14 -1.96 -25.50
C VAL A 129 -23.63 -2.83 -26.64
N VAL A 130 -22.32 -2.94 -26.78
CA VAL A 130 -21.64 -3.78 -27.77
C VAL A 130 -20.66 -4.69 -27.05
N GLN A 131 -20.82 -6.00 -27.20
CA GLN A 131 -19.88 -6.97 -26.67
C GLN A 131 -18.60 -6.97 -27.49
N VAL A 132 -17.48 -6.85 -26.80
CA VAL A 132 -16.13 -6.99 -27.36
C VAL A 132 -15.80 -8.48 -27.50
N ALA A 133 -15.11 -8.85 -28.57
CA ALA A 133 -14.74 -10.23 -28.83
C ALA A 133 -13.64 -10.72 -27.86
N ASN A 134 -13.52 -12.04 -27.73
CA ASN A 134 -12.46 -12.68 -26.94
C ASN A 134 -12.35 -12.10 -25.52
N LEU A 135 -11.15 -11.63 -25.14
CA LEU A 135 -10.88 -10.99 -23.87
C LEU A 135 -10.75 -9.46 -24.00
N GLY A 136 -10.86 -8.86 -25.19
CA GLY A 136 -10.62 -7.43 -25.38
C GLY A 136 -9.16 -7.02 -25.12
N CYS A 137 -8.22 -7.93 -25.36
CA CYS A 137 -6.79 -7.71 -25.12
C CYS A 137 -6.06 -7.21 -26.36
N ASP A 138 -6.66 -7.39 -27.54
CA ASP A 138 -6.11 -6.94 -28.81
C ASP A 138 -7.02 -5.89 -29.44
N ALA A 139 -6.43 -4.93 -30.17
CA ALA A 139 -7.21 -3.91 -30.89
C ALA A 139 -8.22 -4.52 -31.88
N ALA A 140 -7.93 -5.71 -32.42
CA ALA A 140 -8.81 -6.44 -33.32
C ALA A 140 -10.07 -7.02 -32.65
N ASP A 141 -10.09 -7.11 -31.31
CA ASP A 141 -11.25 -7.58 -30.54
C ASP A 141 -12.42 -6.59 -30.56
N TYR A 142 -12.15 -5.33 -30.92
CA TYR A 142 -13.09 -4.22 -30.88
C TYR A 142 -13.68 -3.98 -32.27
N PRO A 143 -14.92 -4.44 -32.53
CA PRO A 143 -15.54 -4.29 -33.84
C PRO A 143 -15.97 -2.84 -34.08
N ALA A 144 -16.21 -2.46 -35.34
CA ALA A 144 -16.51 -1.09 -35.73
C ALA A 144 -17.76 -0.50 -35.04
N GLU A 145 -18.69 -1.35 -34.61
CA GLU A 145 -19.90 -0.99 -33.88
C GLU A 145 -19.63 -0.41 -32.47
N VAL A 146 -18.43 -0.60 -31.92
CA VAL A 146 -18.03 -0.04 -30.61
C VAL A 146 -17.96 1.50 -30.66
N SER A 147 -17.65 2.08 -31.81
CA SER A 147 -17.58 3.54 -31.96
C SER A 147 -18.92 4.20 -31.64
N GLY A 148 -18.95 5.08 -30.64
CA GLY A 148 -20.16 5.75 -30.13
C GLY A 148 -21.03 4.90 -29.18
N SER A 149 -20.53 3.73 -28.77
CA SER A 149 -21.25 2.73 -27.97
C SER A 149 -20.59 2.52 -26.60
N VAL A 150 -21.26 1.77 -25.72
CA VAL A 150 -20.70 1.26 -24.46
C VAL A 150 -20.14 -0.14 -24.70
N ALA A 151 -18.85 -0.32 -24.51
CA ALA A 151 -18.17 -1.61 -24.67
C ALA A 151 -18.44 -2.53 -23.48
N LEU A 152 -18.84 -3.78 -23.72
CA LEU A 152 -18.99 -4.82 -22.70
C LEU A 152 -17.86 -5.84 -22.86
N ILE A 153 -17.02 -5.98 -21.84
CA ILE A 153 -15.75 -6.72 -21.92
C ILE A 153 -15.67 -7.71 -20.75
N ILE A 154 -15.28 -8.95 -21.02
CA ILE A 154 -15.02 -9.92 -19.94
C ILE A 154 -13.66 -9.65 -19.29
N ARG A 155 -13.57 -9.82 -17.96
CA ARG A 155 -12.28 -9.91 -17.26
C ARG A 155 -11.45 -11.07 -17.86
N GLY A 156 -10.15 -10.85 -17.99
CA GLY A 156 -9.24 -11.83 -18.57
C GLY A 156 -7.80 -11.53 -18.18
N THR A 157 -6.86 -11.95 -19.02
CA THR A 157 -5.41 -11.93 -18.74
C THR A 157 -4.78 -10.54 -18.88
N CYS A 158 -5.27 -9.70 -19.78
CA CYS A 158 -4.80 -8.32 -19.89
C CYS A 158 -5.41 -7.39 -18.82
N THR A 159 -4.70 -6.31 -18.50
CA THR A 159 -5.10 -5.35 -17.47
C THR A 159 -6.40 -4.62 -17.82
N PHE A 160 -7.12 -4.15 -16.80
CA PHE A 160 -8.33 -3.34 -16.99
C PHE A 160 -8.05 -2.04 -17.75
N GLY A 161 -6.92 -1.39 -17.45
CA GLY A 161 -6.44 -0.22 -18.19
C GLY A 161 -6.25 -0.50 -19.68
N ALA A 162 -5.64 -1.64 -20.05
CA ALA A 162 -5.48 -2.00 -21.46
C ALA A 162 -6.84 -2.16 -22.16
N LYS A 163 -7.81 -2.82 -21.51
CA LYS A 163 -9.18 -2.97 -22.03
C LYS A 163 -9.87 -1.61 -22.20
N ALA A 164 -9.84 -0.77 -21.17
CA ALA A 164 -10.46 0.56 -21.19
C ALA A 164 -9.83 1.46 -22.26
N LYS A 165 -8.50 1.44 -22.38
CA LYS A 165 -7.75 2.18 -23.40
C LYS A 165 -8.12 1.73 -24.81
N LEU A 166 -8.08 0.42 -25.09
CA LEU A 166 -8.43 -0.10 -26.41
C LEU A 166 -9.89 0.19 -26.76
N ALA A 167 -10.81 0.14 -25.80
CA ALA A 167 -12.19 0.54 -25.98
C ALA A 167 -12.30 2.02 -26.40
N GLY A 168 -11.62 2.92 -25.68
CA GLY A 168 -11.60 4.35 -26.00
C GLY A 168 -10.96 4.64 -27.36
N GLN A 169 -9.86 3.96 -27.70
CA GLN A 169 -9.21 4.06 -29.01
C GLN A 169 -10.10 3.55 -30.16
N ALA A 170 -10.96 2.55 -29.90
CA ALA A 170 -12.00 2.09 -30.82
C ALA A 170 -13.21 3.03 -30.89
N GLY A 171 -13.21 4.12 -30.13
CA GLY A 171 -14.27 5.14 -30.11
C GLY A 171 -15.43 4.82 -29.18
N ALA A 172 -15.28 3.86 -28.24
CA ALA A 172 -16.27 3.66 -27.20
C ALA A 172 -16.48 4.97 -26.42
N ILE A 173 -17.69 5.19 -25.92
CA ILE A 173 -17.99 6.32 -25.03
C ILE A 173 -18.02 5.89 -23.56
N GLY A 174 -18.01 4.59 -23.29
CA GLY A 174 -17.95 4.02 -21.95
C GLY A 174 -17.64 2.53 -21.98
N THR A 175 -17.24 1.97 -20.84
CA THR A 175 -16.81 0.57 -20.73
C THR A 175 -17.46 -0.09 -19.50
N ILE A 176 -17.98 -1.30 -19.69
CA ILE A 176 -18.43 -2.19 -18.62
C ILE A 176 -17.56 -3.44 -18.68
N ILE A 177 -16.82 -3.71 -17.60
CA ILE A 177 -16.03 -4.93 -17.46
C ILE A 177 -16.74 -5.87 -16.49
N TYR A 178 -17.00 -7.12 -16.87
CA TYR A 178 -17.66 -8.09 -16.00
C TYR A 178 -16.73 -9.20 -15.54
N ASN A 179 -16.97 -9.69 -14.33
CA ASN A 179 -16.09 -10.67 -13.70
C ASN A 179 -16.13 -12.02 -14.44
N ASN A 180 -15.00 -12.74 -14.42
CA ASN A 180 -14.87 -14.11 -14.95
C ASN A 180 -14.87 -15.18 -13.85
N VAL A 181 -14.92 -14.75 -12.59
CA VAL A 181 -15.09 -15.58 -11.39
C VAL A 181 -16.30 -15.10 -10.60
N PRO A 182 -16.92 -15.96 -9.76
CA PRO A 182 -18.09 -15.57 -8.98
C PRO A 182 -17.85 -14.35 -8.08
N GLY A 183 -18.77 -13.39 -8.13
CA GLY A 183 -18.81 -12.25 -7.20
C GLY A 183 -18.46 -10.90 -7.82
N ALA A 184 -18.56 -9.87 -6.98
CA ALA A 184 -18.16 -8.51 -7.35
C ALA A 184 -16.64 -8.39 -7.42
N PHE A 185 -16.16 -7.41 -8.17
CA PHE A 185 -14.74 -7.06 -8.18
C PHE A 185 -14.58 -5.54 -8.29
N GLY A 186 -13.59 -5.02 -7.57
CA GLY A 186 -13.02 -3.70 -7.82
C GLY A 186 -11.79 -3.85 -8.73
N GLY A 187 -11.38 -2.76 -9.35
CA GLY A 187 -10.17 -2.76 -10.16
C GLY A 187 -9.65 -1.34 -10.41
N THR A 188 -8.36 -1.24 -10.71
CA THR A 188 -7.71 -0.01 -11.12
C THR A 188 -7.42 -0.04 -12.62
N LEU A 189 -7.53 1.11 -13.29
CA LEU A 189 -7.03 1.26 -14.67
C LEU A 189 -5.51 1.49 -14.71
N GLY A 190 -4.87 1.66 -13.54
CA GLY A 190 -3.42 1.69 -13.36
C GLY A 190 -2.75 3.06 -13.48
N GLY A 191 -3.50 4.14 -13.71
CA GLY A 191 -3.00 5.51 -13.83
C GLY A 191 -3.76 6.29 -14.89
N ASP A 192 -3.57 7.61 -14.97
CA ASP A 192 -4.27 8.44 -15.97
C ASP A 192 -3.89 8.07 -17.41
N ASP A 193 -4.88 7.98 -18.31
CA ASP A 193 -4.66 7.86 -19.76
C ASP A 193 -5.72 8.69 -20.51
N PRO A 194 -5.33 9.53 -21.49
CA PRO A 194 -6.28 10.37 -22.24
C PRO A 194 -7.29 9.57 -23.08
N ASP A 195 -7.02 8.29 -23.36
CA ASP A 195 -7.94 7.41 -24.09
C ASP A 195 -8.98 6.77 -23.16
N PHE A 196 -8.90 6.98 -21.85
CA PHE A 196 -9.90 6.42 -20.93
C PHE A 196 -11.26 7.08 -21.06
N VAL A 197 -12.28 6.25 -20.91
CA VAL A 197 -13.70 6.61 -20.89
C VAL A 197 -14.32 6.12 -19.58
N PRO A 198 -15.50 6.62 -19.18
CA PRO A 198 -16.21 6.13 -18.01
C PRO A 198 -16.27 4.60 -17.99
N THR A 199 -15.63 3.99 -16.98
CA THR A 199 -15.40 2.55 -16.89
C THR A 199 -15.87 2.03 -15.53
N VAL A 200 -16.69 0.98 -15.56
CA VAL A 200 -17.21 0.31 -14.36
C VAL A 200 -16.97 -1.20 -14.42
N GLY A 201 -16.70 -1.81 -13.27
CA GLY A 201 -16.74 -3.25 -13.04
C GLY A 201 -18.13 -3.71 -12.59
N ILE A 202 -18.56 -4.91 -13.00
CA ILE A 202 -19.81 -5.57 -12.55
C ILE A 202 -19.57 -7.06 -12.24
N THR A 203 -20.49 -7.69 -11.50
CA THR A 203 -20.38 -9.13 -11.19
C THR A 203 -20.41 -10.01 -12.43
N ASP A 204 -19.95 -11.26 -12.29
CA ASP A 204 -20.10 -12.31 -13.30
C ASP A 204 -21.58 -12.52 -13.67
N VAL A 205 -22.47 -12.55 -12.67
CA VAL A 205 -23.92 -12.76 -12.86
C VAL A 205 -24.55 -11.64 -13.67
N ASP A 206 -24.29 -10.38 -13.33
CA ASP A 206 -24.83 -9.23 -14.05
C ASP A 206 -24.26 -9.13 -15.47
N GLY A 207 -22.97 -9.45 -15.63
CA GLY A 207 -22.30 -9.49 -16.93
C GLY A 207 -22.87 -10.53 -17.87
N LEU A 208 -22.99 -11.78 -17.41
CA LEU A 208 -23.55 -12.87 -18.19
C LEU A 208 -25.03 -12.62 -18.53
N ALA A 209 -25.80 -12.04 -17.60
CA ALA A 209 -27.17 -11.63 -17.88
C ALA A 209 -27.23 -10.55 -18.98
N LEU A 210 -26.31 -9.58 -18.96
CA LEU A 210 -26.22 -8.55 -19.99
C LEU A 210 -25.82 -9.11 -21.35
N VAL A 211 -24.86 -10.05 -21.40
CA VAL A 211 -24.48 -10.80 -22.62
C VAL A 211 -25.68 -11.53 -23.22
N ALA A 212 -26.45 -12.25 -22.41
CA ALA A 212 -27.67 -12.92 -22.88
C ALA A 212 -28.72 -11.92 -23.39
N ALA A 213 -28.84 -10.77 -22.73
CA ALA A 213 -29.82 -9.74 -23.07
C ALA A 213 -29.52 -9.04 -24.41
N ILE A 214 -28.25 -8.76 -24.72
CA ILE A 214 -27.84 -8.17 -26.01
C ILE A 214 -28.00 -9.16 -27.18
N GLY A 215 -27.89 -10.47 -26.92
CA GLY A 215 -28.19 -11.50 -27.92
C GLY A 215 -29.67 -11.54 -28.34
N ASN A 216 -30.57 -11.02 -27.48
CA ASN A 216 -32.01 -10.99 -27.69
C ASN A 216 -32.55 -9.63 -28.16
N GLY A 217 -31.69 -8.62 -28.35
CA GLY A 217 -32.10 -7.30 -28.80
C GLY A 217 -31.08 -6.21 -28.46
N THR A 218 -31.29 -5.01 -29.00
CA THR A 218 -30.44 -3.86 -28.68
C THR A 218 -30.68 -3.42 -27.23
N LYS A 219 -29.60 -3.27 -26.47
CA LYS A 219 -29.59 -2.71 -25.11
C LYS A 219 -28.89 -1.37 -25.09
N THR A 220 -29.35 -0.48 -24.22
CA THR A 220 -28.74 0.84 -24.01
C THR A 220 -28.23 0.92 -22.58
N ALA A 221 -26.95 1.16 -22.39
CA ALA A 221 -26.38 1.40 -21.07
C ALA A 221 -26.19 2.90 -20.83
N THR A 222 -26.39 3.31 -19.58
CA THR A 222 -25.98 4.63 -19.08
C THR A 222 -24.95 4.43 -17.98
N LEU A 223 -23.79 5.07 -18.13
CA LEU A 223 -22.77 5.19 -17.09
C LEU A 223 -22.74 6.65 -16.61
N ASP A 224 -22.85 6.83 -15.30
CA ASP A 224 -22.72 8.13 -14.63
C ASP A 224 -21.56 8.00 -13.64
N VAL A 225 -20.40 8.50 -14.03
CA VAL A 225 -19.15 8.36 -13.27
C VAL A 225 -18.61 9.74 -12.94
N LEU A 226 -18.45 10.00 -11.64
CA LEU A 226 -17.85 11.20 -11.10
C LEU A 226 -16.49 10.87 -10.50
N VAL A 227 -15.46 11.56 -10.99
CA VAL A 227 -14.12 11.52 -10.44
C VAL A 227 -13.76 12.87 -9.85
N THR A 228 -13.37 12.90 -8.58
CA THR A 228 -13.00 14.12 -7.88
C THR A 228 -11.72 13.92 -7.10
N GLN A 229 -10.92 14.98 -6.99
CA GLN A 229 -9.75 15.01 -6.11
C GLN A 229 -10.21 15.47 -4.72
N LEU A 230 -9.91 14.67 -3.70
CA LEU A 230 -10.27 14.96 -2.31
C LEU A 230 -8.99 14.96 -1.44
N PRO A 231 -8.89 15.85 -0.46
CA PRO A 231 -7.77 15.84 0.47
C PRO A 231 -7.84 14.63 1.40
N THR A 232 -6.68 14.05 1.68
CA THR A 232 -6.46 13.01 2.70
C THR A 232 -5.07 13.22 3.32
N TYR A 233 -4.71 12.40 4.32
CA TYR A 233 -3.52 12.63 5.11
C TYR A 233 -2.74 11.34 5.35
N ASN A 234 -1.43 11.37 5.16
CA ASN A 234 -0.55 10.46 5.88
C ASN A 234 -0.40 10.97 7.32
N VAL A 235 -0.13 10.08 8.27
CA VAL A 235 0.34 10.47 9.61
C VAL A 235 1.82 10.18 9.70
N ILE A 236 2.62 11.21 9.99
CA ILE A 236 4.07 11.08 10.12
C ILE A 236 4.46 11.43 11.55
N ALA A 237 5.23 10.55 12.21
CA ALA A 237 5.72 10.76 13.56
C ALA A 237 7.23 10.51 13.64
N GLN A 238 8.02 11.55 13.92
CA GLN A 238 9.47 11.45 14.06
C GLN A 238 9.92 11.70 15.50
N THR A 239 10.86 10.91 16.00
CA THR A 239 11.47 11.15 17.31
C THR A 239 12.16 12.51 17.34
N LYS A 240 11.90 13.32 18.37
CA LYS A 240 12.64 14.58 18.61
C LYS A 240 14.09 14.34 19.04
N GLY A 241 14.35 13.15 19.58
CA GLY A 241 15.69 12.65 19.89
C GLY A 241 16.35 11.96 18.70
N GLY A 242 17.64 11.64 18.86
CA GLY A 242 18.47 11.06 17.81
C GLY A 242 18.96 12.08 16.77
N ASP A 243 19.87 11.65 15.93
CA ASP A 243 20.42 12.42 14.81
C ASP A 243 19.38 12.58 13.72
N GLN A 244 18.98 13.83 13.47
CA GLN A 244 17.95 14.18 12.50
C GLN A 244 18.46 14.13 11.05
N GLU A 245 19.77 13.99 10.84
CA GLU A 245 20.39 13.80 9.52
C GLU A 245 20.53 12.31 9.13
N ASN A 246 20.23 11.42 10.08
CA ASN A 246 20.29 9.96 9.93
C ASN A 246 18.98 9.33 10.43
N VAL A 247 18.05 9.11 9.52
CA VAL A 247 16.67 8.72 9.85
C VAL A 247 16.37 7.29 9.41
N LEU A 248 15.96 6.44 10.36
CA LEU A 248 15.27 5.18 10.07
C LEU A 248 13.81 5.53 9.81
N THR A 249 13.28 5.21 8.63
CA THR A 249 11.84 5.34 8.37
C THR A 249 11.20 3.95 8.37
N ILE A 250 10.08 3.79 9.05
CA ILE A 250 9.29 2.55 9.04
C ILE A 250 7.83 2.88 8.72
N GLY A 251 7.16 2.04 7.95
CA GLY A 251 5.81 2.34 7.46
C GLY A 251 4.86 1.16 7.38
N ALA A 252 3.57 1.49 7.43
CA ALA A 252 2.42 0.64 7.17
C ALA A 252 1.28 1.53 6.63
N HIS A 253 0.35 1.00 5.83
CA HIS A 253 -0.79 1.81 5.40
C HIS A 253 -1.95 1.77 6.39
N SER A 254 -2.78 2.82 6.33
CA SER A 254 -3.85 3.12 7.29
C SER A 254 -5.26 2.85 6.75
N ASP A 255 -5.41 2.82 5.42
CA ASP A 255 -6.63 2.44 4.73
C ASP A 255 -6.78 0.91 4.57
N SER A 256 -7.93 0.48 4.08
CA SER A 256 -8.23 -0.90 3.67
C SER A 256 -8.98 -0.88 2.33
N VAL A 257 -9.21 -2.04 1.71
CA VAL A 257 -10.20 -2.11 0.64
C VAL A 257 -11.65 -1.84 1.10
N PRO A 258 -12.57 -1.48 0.18
CA PRO A 258 -14.00 -1.33 0.50
C PRO A 258 -14.70 -2.61 0.96
N ALA A 259 -14.14 -3.79 0.67
CA ALA A 259 -14.79 -5.07 0.90
C ALA A 259 -14.86 -5.49 2.37
N GLY A 260 -13.95 -4.99 3.22
CA GLY A 260 -13.84 -5.46 4.59
C GLY A 260 -13.10 -4.52 5.53
N PRO A 261 -13.01 -4.89 6.81
CA PRO A 261 -12.38 -4.05 7.81
C PRO A 261 -10.86 -3.97 7.62
N GLY A 262 -10.17 -4.93 7.00
CA GLY A 262 -8.74 -4.80 6.69
C GLY A 262 -7.83 -4.95 7.91
N ILE A 263 -8.12 -5.85 8.85
CA ILE A 263 -7.36 -5.91 10.11
C ILE A 263 -6.00 -6.55 9.94
N ASN A 264 -5.84 -7.62 9.17
CA ASN A 264 -4.52 -8.05 8.77
C ASN A 264 -3.94 -7.06 7.76
N ASP A 265 -4.76 -6.61 6.82
CA ASP A 265 -4.40 -5.76 5.67
C ASP A 265 -5.02 -4.34 5.74
N ASN A 266 -4.34 -3.35 6.31
CA ASN A 266 -3.05 -3.44 7.01
C ASN A 266 -3.12 -2.89 8.44
N GLY A 267 -4.18 -3.27 9.15
CA GLY A 267 -4.30 -3.01 10.58
C GLY A 267 -3.15 -3.62 11.39
N SER A 268 -2.62 -4.77 10.96
CA SER A 268 -1.59 -5.52 11.67
C SER A 268 -0.26 -4.76 11.69
N GLY A 269 0.20 -4.25 10.55
CA GLY A 269 1.38 -3.38 10.44
C GLY A 269 1.16 -2.06 11.17
N SER A 270 0.02 -1.40 10.92
CA SER A 270 -0.35 -0.13 11.57
C SER A 270 -0.29 -0.21 13.11
N VAL A 271 -0.84 -1.28 13.69
CA VAL A 271 -0.86 -1.49 15.15
C VAL A 271 0.50 -1.90 15.69
N THR A 272 1.30 -2.69 14.95
CA THR A 272 2.69 -2.99 15.32
C THR A 272 3.50 -1.69 15.44
N LEU A 273 3.36 -0.77 14.48
CA LEU A 273 4.00 0.55 14.54
C LEU A 273 3.55 1.36 15.76
N LEU A 274 2.24 1.42 16.04
CA LEU A 274 1.70 2.15 17.21
C LEU A 274 2.27 1.60 18.53
N GLU A 275 2.32 0.28 18.68
CA GLU A 275 2.82 -0.33 19.91
C GLU A 275 4.33 -0.09 20.07
N ILE A 276 5.12 -0.23 19.00
CA ILE A 276 6.56 0.07 19.06
C ILE A 276 6.80 1.55 19.37
N ALA A 277 6.06 2.46 18.73
CA ALA A 277 6.17 3.90 18.97
C ALA A 277 5.89 4.24 20.45
N LYS A 278 4.88 3.61 21.06
CA LYS A 278 4.58 3.74 22.49
C LYS A 278 5.73 3.24 23.36
N GLN A 279 6.22 2.02 23.11
CA GLN A 279 7.28 1.43 23.96
C GLN A 279 8.62 2.14 23.80
N LEU A 280 8.90 2.70 22.62
CA LEU A 280 10.13 3.44 22.35
C LEU A 280 10.28 4.71 23.22
N THR A 281 9.18 5.28 23.73
CA THR A 281 9.20 6.47 24.62
C THR A 281 9.95 6.27 25.93
N ALA A 282 10.22 5.02 26.33
CA ALA A 282 11.01 4.70 27.51
C ALA A 282 12.53 4.77 27.27
N PHE A 283 12.96 5.04 26.04
CA PHE A 283 14.35 4.97 25.60
C PHE A 283 14.75 6.22 24.82
N LYS A 284 16.06 6.43 24.69
CA LYS A 284 16.63 7.33 23.68
C LYS A 284 17.17 6.52 22.50
N THR A 285 17.35 7.22 21.38
CA THR A 285 17.93 6.70 20.16
C THR A 285 19.17 7.52 19.76
N ASN A 286 20.10 6.93 19.02
CA ASN A 286 21.21 7.65 18.41
C ASN A 286 20.81 8.25 17.06
N ASN A 287 20.02 7.51 16.28
CA ASN A 287 19.44 7.95 15.01
C ASN A 287 17.98 8.34 15.22
N ALA A 288 17.47 9.27 14.43
CA ALA A 288 16.04 9.56 14.45
C ALA A 288 15.23 8.37 13.90
N VAL A 289 14.07 8.10 14.49
CA VAL A 289 13.12 7.11 13.98
C VAL A 289 11.86 7.84 13.52
N ARG A 290 11.44 7.56 12.29
CA ARG A 290 10.24 8.12 11.67
C ARG A 290 9.25 6.98 11.38
N PHE A 291 8.06 7.08 11.96
CA PHE A 291 6.93 6.21 11.68
C PHE A 291 6.04 6.90 10.65
N GLY A 292 5.66 6.18 9.59
CA GLY A 292 4.72 6.63 8.57
C GLY A 292 3.48 5.73 8.53
N TRP A 293 2.30 6.33 8.61
CA TRP A 293 1.04 5.67 8.29
C TRP A 293 0.52 6.25 6.98
N TRP A 294 0.63 5.46 5.92
CA TRP A 294 0.32 5.88 4.56
C TRP A 294 -1.18 5.77 4.29
N SER A 295 -1.75 6.77 3.64
CA SER A 295 -3.12 6.70 3.14
C SER A 295 -3.10 6.37 1.67
N ALA A 296 -4.21 5.82 1.15
CA ALA A 296 -4.40 5.61 -0.27
C ALA A 296 -3.41 4.59 -0.89
N GLU A 297 -2.99 3.62 -0.09
CA GLU A 297 -2.16 2.51 -0.56
C GLU A 297 -2.97 1.65 -1.54
N GLU A 298 -4.20 1.33 -1.15
CA GLU A 298 -5.10 0.38 -1.82
C GLU A 298 -5.57 0.84 -3.20
N VAL A 299 -5.41 2.14 -3.47
CA VAL A 299 -5.76 2.78 -4.75
C VAL A 299 -4.52 3.08 -5.61
N GLY A 300 -3.33 2.63 -5.18
CA GLY A 300 -2.09 2.70 -5.95
C GLY A 300 -0.96 3.46 -5.25
N LEU A 301 -0.69 3.16 -3.98
CA LEU A 301 0.48 3.66 -3.23
C LEU A 301 0.55 5.19 -3.18
N VAL A 302 -0.59 5.87 -3.22
CA VAL A 302 -0.63 7.32 -3.51
C VAL A 302 0.00 8.09 -2.36
N GLY A 303 -0.27 7.73 -1.10
CA GLY A 303 0.25 8.45 0.06
C GLY A 303 1.76 8.41 0.20
N SER A 304 2.36 7.22 0.13
CA SER A 304 3.82 7.05 0.19
C SER A 304 4.51 7.68 -1.03
N THR A 305 3.93 7.55 -2.22
CA THR A 305 4.43 8.20 -3.44
C THR A 305 4.44 9.72 -3.29
N ARG A 306 3.32 10.32 -2.86
CA ARG A 306 3.22 11.78 -2.64
C ARG A 306 4.18 12.27 -1.57
N TYR A 307 4.39 11.48 -0.51
CA TYR A 307 5.36 11.81 0.52
C TYR A 307 6.77 11.88 -0.06
N VAL A 308 7.23 10.85 -0.75
CA VAL A 308 8.57 10.78 -1.34
C VAL A 308 8.77 11.87 -2.42
N GLU A 309 7.80 12.08 -3.30
CA GLU A 309 7.83 13.15 -4.32
C GLU A 309 7.88 14.55 -3.72
N GLY A 310 7.32 14.73 -2.51
CA GLY A 310 7.29 16.00 -1.80
C GLY A 310 8.60 16.35 -1.09
N LEU A 311 9.53 15.40 -0.92
CA LEU A 311 10.80 15.63 -0.25
C LEU A 311 11.81 16.34 -1.16
N SER A 312 12.58 17.27 -0.59
CA SER A 312 13.76 17.79 -1.29
C SER A 312 14.86 16.72 -1.34
N PRO A 313 15.84 16.83 -2.26
CA PRO A 313 16.98 15.91 -2.29
C PRO A 313 17.73 15.83 -0.94
N GLU A 314 17.81 16.94 -0.21
CA GLU A 314 18.42 16.99 1.11
C GLU A 314 17.62 16.19 2.15
N GLU A 315 16.30 16.32 2.19
CA GLU A 315 15.44 15.56 3.11
C GLU A 315 15.42 14.06 2.76
N LEU A 316 15.38 13.72 1.48
CA LEU A 316 15.45 12.35 0.99
C LEU A 316 16.77 11.67 1.38
N ALA A 317 17.89 12.41 1.34
CA ALA A 317 19.21 11.94 1.73
C ALA A 317 19.34 11.59 3.23
N LYS A 318 18.47 12.15 4.08
CA LYS A 318 18.44 11.83 5.52
C LYS A 318 17.88 10.45 5.80
N ILE A 319 16.98 9.94 4.95
CA ILE A 319 16.41 8.60 5.11
C ILE A 319 17.49 7.57 4.75
N LYS A 320 17.94 6.79 5.73
CA LYS A 320 19.00 5.79 5.55
C LYS A 320 18.46 4.42 5.18
N LEU A 321 17.28 4.09 5.66
CA LEU A 321 16.58 2.84 5.43
C LEU A 321 15.08 3.08 5.56
N TYR A 322 14.30 2.46 4.68
CA TYR A 322 12.85 2.34 4.82
C TYR A 322 12.46 0.88 5.06
N LEU A 323 11.74 0.59 6.15
CA LEU A 323 11.20 -0.75 6.41
C LEU A 323 9.68 -0.74 6.29
N ASN A 324 9.15 -1.63 5.46
CA ASN A 324 7.73 -1.75 5.18
C ASN A 324 7.10 -2.92 5.91
N PHE A 325 5.95 -2.70 6.52
CA PHE A 325 5.25 -3.72 7.29
C PHE A 325 3.80 -3.78 6.86
N ASP A 326 3.50 -4.82 6.09
CA ASP A 326 2.21 -5.05 5.47
C ASP A 326 1.81 -6.50 5.71
N MET A 327 0.60 -6.74 6.20
CA MET A 327 0.09 -8.06 6.60
C MET A 327 1.09 -8.90 7.43
N LEU A 328 1.13 -8.64 8.73
CA LEU A 328 2.01 -9.34 9.68
C LEU A 328 1.33 -10.52 10.43
N ALA A 329 0.07 -10.84 10.12
CA ALA A 329 -0.78 -11.68 10.95
C ALA A 329 -1.65 -12.70 10.18
N SER A 330 -1.26 -13.13 8.97
CA SER A 330 -2.08 -14.02 8.15
C SER A 330 -2.41 -15.36 8.86
N PRO A 331 -3.64 -15.89 8.74
CA PRO A 331 -4.09 -17.08 9.47
C PRO A 331 -3.35 -18.37 9.07
N ASN A 332 -2.88 -18.45 7.84
CA ASN A 332 -2.11 -19.56 7.31
C ASN A 332 -0.72 -19.04 6.93
N TYR A 333 -0.09 -18.23 7.79
CA TYR A 333 1.15 -17.50 7.54
C TYR A 333 2.33 -18.33 7.05
N VAL A 334 3.25 -17.62 6.41
CA VAL A 334 4.69 -17.91 6.39
C VAL A 334 5.43 -16.78 7.13
N TYR A 335 6.66 -16.98 7.58
CA TYR A 335 7.53 -15.86 7.95
C TYR A 335 8.35 -15.47 6.73
N ALA A 336 7.89 -14.45 5.99
CA ALA A 336 8.55 -14.01 4.76
C ALA A 336 9.39 -12.75 5.01
N ILE A 337 10.60 -12.72 4.43
CA ILE A 337 11.54 -11.60 4.50
C ILE A 337 11.79 -11.11 3.08
N TYR A 338 11.70 -9.81 2.83
CA TYR A 338 11.99 -9.28 1.50
C TYR A 338 13.43 -9.57 1.08
N ASP A 339 13.60 -10.14 -0.12
CA ASP A 339 14.88 -10.54 -0.74
C ASP A 339 15.69 -9.29 -1.15
N GLY A 340 16.47 -8.79 -0.20
CA GLY A 340 17.25 -7.57 -0.27
C GLY A 340 18.39 -7.66 -1.26
N ASP A 341 19.09 -8.80 -1.26
CA ASP A 341 20.25 -9.06 -2.11
C ASP A 341 19.90 -9.65 -3.50
N GLY A 342 18.64 -10.06 -3.68
CA GLY A 342 18.10 -10.60 -4.93
C GLY A 342 18.51 -12.05 -5.19
N SER A 343 19.02 -12.77 -4.18
CA SER A 343 19.52 -14.12 -4.30
C SER A 343 18.42 -15.16 -4.56
N ALA A 344 17.18 -14.88 -4.16
CA ALA A 344 16.05 -15.79 -4.37
C ALA A 344 15.29 -15.51 -5.68
N PHE A 345 15.10 -14.23 -6.05
CA PHE A 345 14.23 -13.85 -7.17
C PHE A 345 14.96 -13.18 -8.36
N ASN A 346 16.28 -12.97 -8.27
CA ASN A 346 17.08 -12.18 -9.23
C ASN A 346 16.64 -10.71 -9.35
N THR A 347 15.89 -10.21 -8.36
CA THR A 347 15.45 -8.82 -8.24
C THR A 347 15.90 -8.33 -6.87
N SER A 348 16.91 -7.46 -6.81
CA SER A 348 17.41 -6.91 -5.55
C SER A 348 16.77 -5.57 -5.21
N GLY A 349 16.77 -5.22 -3.93
CA GLY A 349 16.50 -3.85 -3.50
C GLY A 349 17.66 -2.89 -3.82
N PRO A 350 17.51 -1.58 -3.56
CA PRO A 350 18.62 -0.63 -3.65
C PRO A 350 19.77 -0.99 -2.69
N PRO A 351 21.01 -0.53 -2.96
CA PRO A 351 22.18 -0.90 -2.17
C PRO A 351 21.99 -0.68 -0.65
N GLY A 352 22.18 -1.72 0.16
CA GLY A 352 21.90 -1.71 1.60
C GLY A 352 20.61 -2.46 1.99
N SER A 353 19.77 -2.84 1.03
CA SER A 353 18.61 -3.71 1.26
C SER A 353 19.00 -5.10 1.75
N ASP A 354 20.13 -5.63 1.29
CA ASP A 354 20.74 -6.89 1.74
C ASP A 354 21.03 -6.90 3.26
N ALA A 355 21.43 -5.76 3.82
CA ALA A 355 21.66 -5.64 5.25
C ALA A 355 20.34 -5.64 6.06
N ALA A 356 19.24 -5.14 5.48
CA ALA A 356 17.92 -5.22 6.11
C ALA A 356 17.40 -6.66 6.11
N GLU A 357 17.55 -7.37 5.00
CA GLU A 357 17.25 -8.81 4.88
C GLU A 357 18.03 -9.62 5.91
N HIS A 358 19.37 -9.54 5.90
CA HIS A 358 20.22 -10.29 6.82
C HIS A 358 19.87 -10.04 8.29
N LEU A 359 19.48 -8.82 8.67
CA LEU A 359 19.07 -8.53 10.04
C LEU A 359 17.84 -9.35 10.46
N PHE A 360 16.85 -9.47 9.57
CA PHE A 360 15.67 -10.27 9.86
C PHE A 360 15.97 -11.77 9.82
N GLU A 361 16.80 -12.23 8.88
CA GLU A 361 17.24 -13.63 8.84
C GLU A 361 17.95 -14.03 10.13
N GLU A 362 18.88 -13.19 10.62
CA GLU A 362 19.59 -13.40 11.88
C GLU A 362 18.62 -13.39 13.07
N TYR A 363 17.63 -12.50 13.08
CA TYR A 363 16.60 -12.50 14.11
C TYR A 363 15.82 -13.82 14.12
N PHE A 364 15.26 -14.24 12.99
CA PHE A 364 14.45 -15.45 12.94
C PHE A 364 15.28 -16.70 13.25
N LYS A 365 16.53 -16.76 12.76
CA LYS A 365 17.43 -17.88 12.99
C LYS A 365 17.94 -17.96 14.43
N ASN A 366 18.43 -16.86 15.00
CA ASN A 366 19.20 -16.87 16.24
C ASN A 366 18.39 -16.44 17.46
N GLU A 367 17.46 -15.48 17.29
CA GLU A 367 16.66 -14.94 18.40
C GLU A 367 15.32 -15.65 18.55
N ALA A 368 14.59 -15.83 17.45
CA ALA A 368 13.30 -16.51 17.47
C ALA A 368 13.42 -18.03 17.35
N ASN A 369 14.48 -18.52 16.70
CA ASN A 369 14.68 -19.92 16.32
C ASN A 369 13.46 -20.48 15.57
N LEU A 370 13.05 -19.74 14.54
CA LEU A 370 11.93 -20.05 13.65
C LEU A 370 12.42 -20.12 12.20
N PRO A 371 11.83 -20.97 11.36
CA PRO A 371 12.10 -20.94 9.92
C PRO A 371 11.60 -19.62 9.31
N PHE A 372 12.12 -19.31 8.12
CA PHE A 372 11.68 -18.19 7.30
C PHE A 372 11.86 -18.54 5.81
N VAL A 373 11.23 -17.77 4.94
CA VAL A 373 11.34 -17.86 3.47
C VAL A 373 11.56 -16.46 2.88
N PRO A 374 12.19 -16.33 1.71
CA PRO A 374 12.31 -15.05 1.03
C PRO A 374 10.97 -14.66 0.36
N THR A 375 10.72 -13.37 0.20
CA THR A 375 9.61 -12.80 -0.61
C THR A 375 10.12 -11.73 -1.56
N GLU A 376 9.53 -11.63 -2.76
CA GLU A 376 9.98 -10.73 -3.82
C GLU A 376 9.56 -9.26 -3.56
N PHE A 377 10.36 -8.31 -4.05
CA PHE A 377 9.93 -6.92 -4.25
C PHE A 377 9.07 -6.77 -5.51
N ASP A 378 7.79 -7.08 -5.39
CA ASP A 378 6.77 -7.02 -6.46
C ASP A 378 6.14 -5.63 -6.72
N SER A 379 6.55 -4.61 -5.97
CA SER A 379 6.02 -3.24 -5.97
C SER A 379 4.55 -3.09 -5.54
N ARG A 380 3.98 -4.04 -4.80
CA ARG A 380 2.59 -4.01 -4.29
C ARG A 380 2.45 -3.44 -2.87
N SER A 381 3.38 -2.61 -2.42
CA SER A 381 3.26 -1.92 -1.12
C SER A 381 4.16 -0.68 -1.07
N ASP A 382 4.06 0.10 0.00
CA ASP A 382 4.60 1.46 0.10
C ASP A 382 6.12 1.57 -0.03
N TYR A 383 6.89 0.47 0.10
CA TYR A 383 8.33 0.47 -0.17
C TYR A 383 8.68 0.86 -1.61
N ALA A 384 7.76 0.69 -2.56
CA ALA A 384 8.03 0.93 -3.98
C ALA A 384 8.48 2.38 -4.24
N ALA A 385 7.84 3.36 -3.60
CA ALA A 385 8.19 4.78 -3.75
C ALA A 385 9.60 5.08 -3.21
N PHE A 386 9.96 4.50 -2.05
CA PHE A 386 11.29 4.66 -1.45
C PHE A 386 12.36 3.97 -2.27
N ALA A 387 12.10 2.75 -2.74
CA ALA A 387 13.02 2.00 -3.59
C ALA A 387 13.26 2.69 -4.94
N ALA A 388 12.22 3.25 -5.55
CA ALA A 388 12.32 4.05 -6.77
C ALA A 388 13.16 5.33 -6.58
N ALA A 389 13.20 5.86 -5.37
CA ALA A 389 14.06 6.98 -4.97
C ALA A 389 15.49 6.54 -4.58
N GLY A 390 15.81 5.24 -4.70
CA GLY A 390 17.12 4.67 -4.38
C GLY A 390 17.39 4.54 -2.88
N ILE A 391 16.36 4.63 -2.04
CA ILE A 391 16.49 4.41 -0.59
C ILE A 391 16.52 2.89 -0.35
N PRO A 392 17.45 2.38 0.48
CA PRO A 392 17.44 0.97 0.85
C PRO A 392 16.10 0.59 1.49
N VAL A 393 15.55 -0.54 1.08
CA VAL A 393 14.26 -1.05 1.58
C VAL A 393 14.37 -2.46 2.16
N GLY A 394 13.46 -2.82 3.04
CA GLY A 394 13.28 -4.18 3.55
C GLY A 394 11.96 -4.30 4.29
N GLY A 395 11.71 -5.44 4.93
CA GLY A 395 10.48 -5.65 5.68
C GLY A 395 10.13 -7.12 5.86
N LEU A 396 8.93 -7.33 6.36
CA LEU A 396 8.38 -8.65 6.65
C LEU A 396 6.98 -8.77 6.05
N PHE A 397 6.58 -9.98 5.72
CA PHE A 397 5.28 -10.32 5.18
C PHE A 397 4.84 -11.69 5.69
N THR A 398 3.53 -11.88 5.86
CA THR A 398 2.98 -13.20 6.22
C THR A 398 2.23 -13.91 5.10
N GLY A 399 2.17 -13.30 3.92
CA GLY A 399 1.49 -13.85 2.76
C GLY A 399 0.05 -13.38 2.64
N ALA A 400 -0.46 -13.32 1.41
CA ALA A 400 -1.83 -12.90 1.10
C ALA A 400 -2.60 -14.01 0.37
N GLU A 401 -2.93 -13.83 -0.91
CA GLU A 401 -3.78 -14.74 -1.69
C GLU A 401 -3.12 -16.06 -2.09
N VAL A 402 -1.78 -16.12 -2.08
CA VAL A 402 -1.00 -17.26 -2.57
C VAL A 402 -1.27 -18.51 -1.72
N GLN A 403 -1.47 -19.65 -2.39
CA GLN A 403 -1.71 -20.94 -1.73
C GLN A 403 -0.43 -21.46 -1.09
N LYS A 404 -0.52 -21.82 0.19
CA LYS A 404 0.57 -22.48 0.92
C LYS A 404 0.92 -23.82 0.29
N THR A 405 2.19 -24.08 0.10
CA THR A 405 2.73 -25.36 -0.41
C THR A 405 2.75 -26.45 0.67
N GLU A 406 2.97 -27.71 0.28
CA GLU A 406 3.15 -28.81 1.25
C GLU A 406 4.44 -28.62 2.07
N GLU A 407 5.50 -28.11 1.44
CA GLU A 407 6.78 -27.80 2.08
C GLU A 407 6.63 -26.70 3.13
N GLU A 408 5.94 -25.61 2.82
CA GLU A 408 5.65 -24.53 3.77
C GLU A 408 4.73 -25.00 4.88
N ALA A 409 3.72 -25.83 4.59
CA ALA A 409 2.87 -26.40 5.62
C ALA A 409 3.66 -27.30 6.59
N ALA A 410 4.70 -27.99 6.10
CA ALA A 410 5.61 -28.75 6.96
C ALA A 410 6.51 -27.85 7.82
N LEU A 411 6.89 -26.66 7.32
CA LEU A 411 7.76 -25.71 8.02
C LEU A 411 7.00 -24.85 9.06
N PHE A 412 5.85 -24.31 8.67
CA PHE A 412 5.11 -23.29 9.43
C PHE A 412 3.81 -23.83 10.03
N GLY A 413 3.42 -25.06 9.69
CA GLY A 413 2.08 -25.57 9.98
C GLY A 413 1.01 -24.98 9.04
N GLY A 414 -0.25 -25.11 9.43
CA GLY A 414 -1.39 -24.67 8.62
C GLY A 414 -1.82 -25.69 7.57
N GLN A 415 -2.43 -25.23 6.47
CA GLN A 415 -3.04 -26.09 5.45
C GLN A 415 -2.44 -25.81 4.07
N ALA A 416 -1.86 -26.84 3.45
CA ALA A 416 -1.42 -26.78 2.06
C ALA A 416 -2.63 -26.67 1.11
N GLY A 417 -2.46 -25.95 0.00
CA GLY A 417 -3.52 -25.66 -0.98
C GLY A 417 -4.54 -24.62 -0.52
N VAL A 418 -4.37 -24.04 0.67
CA VAL A 418 -5.16 -22.92 1.19
C VAL A 418 -4.31 -21.66 1.15
N SER A 419 -4.90 -20.53 0.75
CA SER A 419 -4.21 -19.23 0.74
C SER A 419 -3.61 -18.88 2.10
N TYR A 420 -2.52 -18.12 2.13
CA TYR A 420 -1.93 -17.61 3.37
C TYR A 420 -2.93 -16.78 4.18
N ASP A 421 -3.70 -15.94 3.49
CA ASP A 421 -4.87 -15.25 4.03
C ASP A 421 -6.07 -15.44 3.10
N ALA A 422 -6.98 -16.34 3.50
CA ALA A 422 -8.21 -16.60 2.75
C ALA A 422 -9.22 -15.43 2.80
N ASN A 423 -8.98 -14.43 3.66
CA ASN A 423 -9.79 -13.24 3.79
C ASN A 423 -9.10 -11.97 3.26
N TYR A 424 -7.93 -12.08 2.63
CA TYR A 424 -7.28 -10.96 1.94
C TYR A 424 -8.27 -10.24 1.01
N HIS A 425 -8.42 -8.92 1.19
CA HIS A 425 -9.41 -8.08 0.50
C HIS A 425 -10.88 -8.53 0.63
N LEU A 426 -11.26 -9.19 1.73
CA LEU A 426 -12.63 -9.66 1.97
C LEU A 426 -13.17 -9.20 3.33
N ALA A 427 -14.50 -9.27 3.49
CA ALA A 427 -15.21 -8.88 4.71
C ALA A 427 -14.77 -9.67 5.97
N GLY A 428 -14.13 -10.83 5.77
CA GLY A 428 -13.62 -11.67 6.84
C GLY A 428 -12.28 -11.20 7.40
N ASP A 429 -11.60 -10.21 6.80
CA ASP A 429 -10.32 -9.70 7.33
C ASP A 429 -10.54 -8.80 8.55
N ASN A 430 -10.89 -9.46 9.64
CA ASN A 430 -11.37 -8.91 10.91
C ASN A 430 -10.48 -9.44 12.04
N VAL A 431 -10.68 -9.05 13.30
CA VAL A 431 -9.76 -9.45 14.41
C VAL A 431 -9.68 -10.96 14.61
N ALA A 432 -10.71 -11.72 14.19
CA ALA A 432 -10.71 -13.18 14.29
C ALA A 432 -9.94 -13.87 13.15
N ASN A 433 -9.53 -13.12 12.12
CA ASN A 433 -8.69 -13.58 11.02
C ASN A 433 -7.21 -13.75 11.43
N LEU A 434 -6.78 -13.08 12.49
CA LEU A 434 -5.38 -12.90 12.80
C LEU A 434 -4.76 -14.14 13.47
N ASP A 435 -3.63 -14.60 12.96
CA ASP A 435 -2.75 -15.50 13.71
C ASP A 435 -1.91 -14.69 14.72
N MET A 436 -2.27 -14.80 16.00
CA MET A 436 -1.61 -14.07 17.08
C MET A 436 -0.21 -14.58 17.41
N ASP A 437 0.18 -15.79 17.00
CA ASP A 437 1.53 -16.33 17.17
C ASP A 437 2.46 -15.70 16.13
N ALA A 438 2.03 -15.70 14.86
CA ALA A 438 2.74 -15.03 13.78
C ALA A 438 2.90 -13.53 14.05
N TRP A 439 1.81 -12.87 14.43
CA TRP A 439 1.80 -11.42 14.58
C TRP A 439 2.71 -10.91 15.70
N ILE A 440 2.73 -11.57 16.85
CA ILE A 440 3.61 -11.15 17.95
C ILE A 440 5.08 -11.36 17.61
N GLU A 441 5.44 -12.44 16.90
CA GLU A 441 6.83 -12.71 16.54
C GLU A 441 7.32 -11.75 15.44
N ASN A 442 6.51 -11.46 14.42
CA ASN A 442 6.82 -10.40 13.47
C ASN A 442 6.94 -9.03 14.16
N SER A 443 6.03 -8.69 15.07
CA SER A 443 6.11 -7.42 15.81
C SER A 443 7.41 -7.29 16.62
N LYS A 444 7.89 -8.39 17.21
CA LYS A 444 9.20 -8.42 17.89
C LYS A 444 10.37 -8.31 16.92
N ALA A 445 10.27 -8.91 15.74
CA ALA A 445 11.27 -8.73 14.67
C ALA A 445 11.34 -7.25 14.25
N VAL A 446 10.20 -6.57 14.08
CA VAL A 446 10.15 -5.13 13.81
C VAL A 446 10.80 -4.33 14.94
N ALA A 447 10.48 -4.64 16.20
CA ALA A 447 11.13 -3.99 17.35
C ALA A 447 12.64 -4.24 17.41
N HIS A 448 13.12 -5.43 16.99
CA HIS A 448 14.55 -5.71 16.87
C HIS A 448 15.20 -4.81 15.82
N ALA A 449 14.57 -4.66 14.64
CA ALA A 449 15.05 -3.77 13.59
C ALA A 449 15.06 -2.30 14.03
N VAL A 450 13.99 -1.84 14.68
CA VAL A 450 13.92 -0.47 15.21
C VAL A 450 15.02 -0.24 16.24
N ALA A 451 15.22 -1.12 17.22
CA ALA A 451 16.27 -0.93 18.22
C ALA A 451 17.69 -0.93 17.59
N THR A 452 17.92 -1.81 16.62
CA THR A 452 19.22 -1.90 15.92
C THR A 452 19.51 -0.63 15.13
N TYR A 453 18.59 -0.23 14.25
CA TYR A 453 18.83 0.92 13.38
C TYR A 453 18.64 2.28 14.06
N ALA A 454 17.88 2.35 15.15
CA ALA A 454 17.84 3.51 16.02
C ALA A 454 19.16 3.74 16.77
N THR A 455 20.03 2.71 16.89
CA THR A 455 21.32 2.81 17.57
C THR A 455 22.51 2.92 16.61
N SER A 456 22.48 2.22 15.48
CA SER A 456 23.55 2.23 14.49
C SER A 456 23.08 1.85 13.08
N PHE A 457 23.64 2.48 12.05
CA PHE A 457 23.50 2.08 10.64
C PHE A 457 24.72 1.34 10.09
N GLU A 458 25.67 0.93 10.95
CA GLU A 458 26.95 0.34 10.52
C GLU A 458 26.78 -0.86 9.59
N SER A 459 25.75 -1.69 9.80
CA SER A 459 25.47 -2.85 8.94
C SER A 459 25.07 -2.47 7.51
N LEU A 460 24.57 -1.26 7.27
CA LEU A 460 24.24 -0.77 5.92
C LEU A 460 25.51 -0.35 5.13
N GLY A 461 26.68 -0.30 5.78
CA GLY A 461 27.94 0.20 5.21
C GLY A 461 28.28 1.64 5.62
N ASN A 462 29.48 2.12 5.26
CA ASN A 462 29.99 3.43 5.69
C ASN A 462 29.04 4.58 5.26
N GLU A 463 28.61 5.39 6.24
CA GLU A 463 27.59 6.46 6.15
C GLU A 463 27.79 7.48 5.00
N ASN A 464 28.97 7.53 4.37
CA ASN A 464 29.28 8.41 3.24
C ASN A 464 29.07 7.78 1.85
N SER A 465 29.00 6.44 1.72
CA SER A 465 28.75 5.77 0.42
C SER A 465 27.27 5.62 0.13
N ILE A 466 26.44 5.44 1.15
CA ILE A 466 24.99 5.29 1.03
C ILE A 466 24.33 6.63 0.60
N VAL A 467 24.93 7.78 0.91
CA VAL A 467 24.37 9.12 0.59
C VAL A 467 24.91 9.66 -0.75
N GLY A 468 25.65 8.82 -1.48
CA GLY A 468 26.49 9.25 -2.61
C GLY A 468 25.90 9.01 -4.01
N PRO A 469 26.77 9.05 -5.04
CA PRO A 469 26.44 8.82 -6.44
C PRO A 469 25.74 7.50 -6.73
N GLU A 470 25.85 6.49 -5.84
CA GLU A 470 25.24 5.16 -6.02
C GLU A 470 23.71 5.18 -5.88
N ARG A 471 23.13 5.98 -4.96
CA ARG A 471 21.66 6.23 -4.95
C ARG A 471 21.19 6.90 -6.25
N ALA A 472 21.94 7.91 -6.69
CA ALA A 472 21.62 8.67 -7.91
C ALA A 472 21.81 7.85 -9.20
N GLN A 473 22.61 6.78 -9.14
CA GLN A 473 22.90 5.86 -10.24
C GLN A 473 22.08 4.58 -10.18
N TRP A 474 21.35 4.32 -9.08
CA TRP A 474 20.44 3.17 -9.00
C TRP A 474 19.38 3.29 -10.10
N ARG A 475 19.55 2.46 -11.12
CA ARG A 475 18.64 2.28 -12.25
C ARG A 475 18.52 0.79 -12.54
N GLN A 476 18.01 0.04 -11.59
CA GLN A 476 17.23 -1.14 -11.90
C GLN A 476 15.75 -0.80 -11.73
N LYS A 477 14.97 -1.25 -12.71
CA LYS A 477 13.53 -1.32 -12.58
C LYS A 477 13.29 -2.57 -11.73
N LEU A 478 13.00 -2.43 -10.43
CA LEU A 478 12.02 -3.34 -9.81
C LEU A 478 10.91 -3.52 -10.85
N PRO A 479 10.40 -4.75 -11.11
CA PRO A 479 9.52 -5.06 -12.22
C PRO A 479 8.59 -3.88 -12.46
N ALA A 480 8.79 -3.21 -13.60
CA ALA A 480 8.32 -1.84 -13.74
C ALA A 480 6.82 -1.79 -13.51
N GLY A 481 6.44 -1.23 -12.37
CA GLY A 481 5.47 -0.19 -12.43
C GLY A 481 6.02 0.88 -13.39
N GLU A 482 5.58 0.97 -14.64
CA GLU A 482 6.05 1.97 -15.61
C GLU A 482 5.86 3.42 -15.06
N PRO A 483 6.61 4.41 -15.57
CA PRO A 483 6.84 5.67 -14.88
C PRO A 483 5.61 6.59 -14.83
N VAL A 484 5.28 7.11 -13.64
CA VAL A 484 4.67 8.39 -13.13
C VAL A 484 3.95 9.40 -14.08
N ALA A 485 3.89 9.18 -15.39
CA ALA A 485 3.04 9.90 -16.34
C ALA A 485 2.64 9.03 -17.57
N ALA A 486 3.10 7.78 -17.64
CA ALA A 486 2.70 6.81 -18.65
C ALA A 486 3.09 5.39 -18.18
N HIS A 487 2.06 4.58 -17.95
CA HIS A 487 2.04 3.11 -17.96
C HIS A 487 2.35 2.33 -16.68
N ARG A 488 1.70 1.16 -16.61
CA ARG A 488 1.75 0.03 -15.66
C ARG A 488 1.97 0.43 -14.21
N ILE A 489 0.96 0.67 -13.38
CA ILE A 489 1.11 0.52 -11.93
C ILE A 489 0.03 -0.46 -11.52
N GLY A 490 0.44 -1.69 -11.24
CA GLY A 490 -0.45 -2.72 -10.70
C GLY A 490 -0.74 -2.36 -9.26
N GLY A 491 -1.93 -1.81 -8.99
CA GLY A 491 -2.45 -1.76 -7.62
C GLY A 491 -2.62 -3.19 -7.07
N CYS A 492 -2.84 -3.29 -5.76
CA CYS A 492 -2.91 -4.53 -4.98
C CYS A 492 -3.96 -5.57 -5.42
N SER A 493 -4.61 -5.39 -6.57
CA SER A 493 -5.33 -6.45 -7.27
C SER A 493 -4.47 -7.04 -8.38
N HIS A 494 -3.87 -8.23 -8.26
CA HIS A 494 -3.71 -9.14 -9.40
C HIS A 494 -3.49 -10.59 -8.96
N SER A 495 -4.36 -11.46 -9.48
CA SER A 495 -4.34 -12.91 -9.40
C SER A 495 -3.13 -13.49 -10.12
N HIS A 496 -2.32 -14.29 -9.43
CA HIS A 496 -1.40 -15.22 -10.09
C HIS A 496 -2.18 -16.38 -10.73
N ASP A 497 -1.79 -16.67 -11.96
CA ASP A 497 -2.24 -17.80 -12.78
C ASP A 497 -2.01 -19.12 -12.03
N ASN A 498 -3.10 -19.79 -11.68
CA ASN A 498 -3.09 -21.25 -11.57
C ASN A 498 -3.78 -21.79 -12.81
N ASP A 499 -2.97 -22.37 -13.69
CA ASP A 499 -3.39 -23.13 -14.85
C ASP A 499 -4.51 -24.12 -14.47
N VAL A 500 -5.72 -23.83 -14.92
CA VAL A 500 -6.74 -24.85 -15.13
C VAL A 500 -7.07 -24.82 -16.61
N GLU A 501 -6.34 -25.64 -17.37
CA GLU A 501 -6.73 -26.03 -18.72
C GLU A 501 -8.18 -26.54 -18.67
N ILE A 502 -9.06 -25.94 -19.50
CA ILE A 502 -10.34 -26.53 -19.91
C ILE A 502 -10.18 -27.11 -21.31
#